data_AF-A0A949IHC6-F1
#
_entry.id   AF-A0A949IHC6-F1
#
_cell.length_a   1.000
_cell.length_b   1.000
_cell.length_c   1.000
_cell.angle_alpha   90.00
_cell.angle_beta   90.00
_cell.angle_gamma   90.00
#
_symmetry.space_group_name_H-M   'P 1'
#
loop_
_entity.id
_entity.type
_entity.pdbx_description
1 polymer ?
#
loop_
_entity_poly.entity_id
_entity_poly.type
_entity_poly.pdbx_seq_one_letter_code
_entity_poly.pdbx_strand_id
1 'polypeptide(L)'
;MAVVNNCTVQIKNLEDEAYNLGAVTGNPRGATAVDIKAGLDNLVIEAPTGAHIDPLPLAVIHSLFHDYFAFAHQSGLYNRQIRLWEMFSRVTSAEVRQIERGFFSRWLIPVYEVVFKTAVGQSPICALVIDGKVNTMDGFSYGGKTKNDPGKIYVELLRDFLLKVMKIQARLGANGVKGIFVVTPAPLQESLLAFIEKSTRAVDPVSRAESIMPAPVSAHINLLTYSHASAGEPIEIVLDYPKISRR
;
A
#
# COMPACT_ATOMS: atom_id res chain seq x y z
N MET A 1 21.35 13.78 -16.67
CA MET A 1 21.09 12.37 -16.32
C MET A 1 19.88 12.36 -15.40
N ALA A 2 18.79 11.68 -15.79
CA ALA A 2 17.63 11.53 -14.91
C ALA A 2 18.03 10.61 -13.76
N VAL A 3 18.08 11.14 -12.54
CA VAL A 3 18.29 10.33 -11.34
C VAL A 3 17.03 9.51 -11.17
N VAL A 4 17.11 8.22 -11.53
CA VAL A 4 16.05 7.28 -11.27
C VAL A 4 16.06 7.04 -9.75
N ASN A 5 15.17 7.73 -9.03
CA ASN A 5 14.92 7.52 -7.60
C ASN A 5 14.13 6.21 -7.38
N ASN A 6 14.72 5.10 -7.83
CA ASN A 6 14.24 3.77 -7.51
C ASN A 6 15.07 3.23 -6.35
N CYS A 7 14.38 2.81 -5.29
CA CYS A 7 15.02 2.17 -4.14
C CYS A 7 14.34 0.83 -3.88
N THR A 8 15.11 -0.22 -3.63
CA THR A 8 14.58 -1.53 -3.26
C THR A 8 14.81 -1.77 -1.78
N VAL A 9 13.74 -1.73 -1.00
CA VAL A 9 13.76 -2.05 0.44
C VAL A 9 13.71 -3.57 0.59
N GLN A 10 14.60 -4.14 1.40
CA GLN A 10 14.60 -5.56 1.72
C GLN A 10 13.68 -5.83 2.90
N ILE A 11 12.94 -6.93 2.83
CA ILE A 11 12.04 -7.40 3.89
C ILE A 11 12.41 -8.84 4.18
N LYS A 12 13.02 -9.08 5.34
CA LYS A 12 13.59 -10.37 5.72
C LYS A 12 13.33 -10.66 7.20
N ASN A 13 13.54 -11.90 7.63
CA ASN A 13 13.58 -12.20 9.04
C ASN A 13 14.96 -11.86 9.61
N LEU A 14 15.02 -11.48 10.89
CA LEU A 14 16.27 -11.34 11.63
C LEU A 14 16.90 -12.73 11.83
N GLU A 15 16.08 -13.70 12.23
CA GLU A 15 16.44 -15.10 12.40
C GLU A 15 15.46 -15.98 11.62
N ASP A 16 15.96 -16.73 10.63
CA ASP A 16 15.12 -17.55 9.73
C ASP A 16 14.39 -18.69 10.45
N GLU A 17 15.01 -19.24 11.50
CA GLU A 17 14.45 -20.34 12.31
C GLU A 17 13.49 -19.86 13.41
N ALA A 18 13.50 -18.57 13.72
CA ALA A 18 12.61 -18.00 14.72
C ALA A 18 11.18 -17.85 14.20
N TYR A 19 10.24 -17.67 15.14
CA TYR A 19 8.83 -17.44 14.81
C TYR A 19 8.69 -16.21 13.90
N ASN A 20 7.92 -16.34 12.81
CA ASN A 20 7.85 -15.33 11.75
C ASN A 20 6.43 -15.24 11.15
N LEU A 21 6.23 -14.31 10.22
CA LEU A 21 4.94 -14.12 9.54
C LEU A 21 4.46 -15.38 8.80
N GLY A 22 5.37 -16.22 8.30
CA GLY A 22 5.06 -17.51 7.71
C GLY A 22 4.36 -18.44 8.71
N ALA A 23 4.88 -18.54 9.92
CA ALA A 23 4.27 -19.32 11.00
C ALA A 23 2.87 -18.78 11.38
N VAL A 24 2.72 -17.46 11.50
CA VAL A 24 1.42 -16.82 11.78
C VAL A 24 0.41 -17.11 10.67
N THR A 25 0.81 -16.95 9.41
CA THR A 25 -0.07 -17.19 8.26
C THR A 25 -0.38 -18.67 8.03
N GLY A 26 0.48 -19.59 8.47
CA GLY A 26 0.25 -21.03 8.40
C GLY A 26 -0.77 -21.56 9.41
N ASN A 27 -0.92 -20.90 10.57
CA ASN A 27 -1.94 -21.23 11.57
C ASN A 27 -2.59 -19.96 12.16
N PRO A 28 -3.35 -19.19 11.37
CA PRO A 28 -3.80 -17.86 11.77
C PRO A 28 -4.78 -17.87 12.95
N ARG A 29 -5.60 -18.94 13.08
CA ARG A 29 -6.56 -19.08 14.17
C ARG A 29 -5.91 -19.52 15.48
N GLY A 30 -4.75 -20.19 15.41
CA GLY A 30 -3.98 -20.59 16.58
C GLY A 30 -2.99 -19.53 17.06
N ALA A 31 -2.68 -18.52 16.22
CA ALA A 31 -1.77 -17.45 16.58
C ALA A 31 -2.42 -16.47 17.57
N THR A 32 -1.80 -16.31 18.73
CA THR A 32 -2.16 -15.34 19.76
C THR A 32 -1.56 -13.96 19.45
N ALA A 33 -1.97 -12.93 20.21
CA ALA A 33 -1.36 -11.59 20.10
C ALA A 33 0.16 -11.61 20.39
N VAL A 34 0.62 -12.50 21.27
CA VAL A 34 2.05 -12.68 21.57
C VAL A 34 2.78 -13.29 20.38
N ASP A 35 2.19 -14.28 19.71
CA ASP A 35 2.76 -14.91 18.53
C ASP A 35 2.88 -13.93 17.36
N ILE A 36 1.84 -13.11 17.14
CA ILE A 36 1.88 -12.04 16.13
C ILE A 36 3.01 -11.06 16.45
N LYS A 37 3.09 -10.60 17.71
CA LYS A 37 4.16 -9.70 18.12
C LYS A 37 5.54 -10.31 17.90
N ALA A 38 5.74 -11.57 18.27
CA ALA A 38 7.01 -12.27 18.05
C ALA A 38 7.37 -12.36 16.55
N GLY A 39 6.39 -12.69 15.69
CA GLY A 39 6.60 -12.72 14.25
C GLY A 39 6.92 -11.35 13.63
N LEU A 40 6.37 -10.27 14.21
CA LEU A 40 6.66 -8.90 13.81
C LEU A 40 8.01 -8.40 14.33
N ASP A 41 8.37 -8.73 15.57
CA ASP A 41 9.66 -8.37 16.17
C ASP A 41 10.84 -9.03 15.41
N ASN A 42 10.61 -10.20 14.81
CA ASN A 42 11.58 -10.89 13.96
C ASN A 42 11.67 -10.30 12.54
N LEU A 43 10.79 -9.35 12.16
CA LEU A 43 10.81 -8.77 10.83
C LEU A 43 11.79 -7.60 10.74
N VAL A 44 12.63 -7.63 9.71
CA VAL A 44 13.61 -6.58 9.40
C VAL A 44 13.27 -5.96 8.05
N ILE A 45 13.06 -4.65 8.05
CA ILE A 45 12.75 -3.84 6.87
C ILE A 45 13.86 -2.80 6.71
N GLU A 46 14.70 -2.98 5.71
CA GLU A 46 15.94 -2.18 5.55
C GLU A 46 16.05 -1.64 4.13
N ALA A 47 16.28 -0.33 4.00
CA ALA A 47 16.74 0.25 2.75
C ALA A 47 18.23 -0.09 2.53
N PRO A 48 18.71 -0.19 1.28
CA PRO A 48 20.12 -0.46 1.01
C PRO A 48 21.01 0.63 1.61
N THR A 49 22.16 0.23 2.15
CA THR A 49 23.12 1.18 2.73
C THR A 49 23.50 2.26 1.70
N GLY A 50 23.30 3.52 2.08
CA GLY A 50 23.59 4.68 1.22
C GLY A 50 22.52 5.01 0.19
N ALA A 51 21.42 4.25 0.12
CA ALA A 51 20.27 4.62 -0.71
C ALA A 51 19.50 5.79 -0.07
N HIS A 52 19.15 6.78 -0.89
CA HIS A 52 18.22 7.83 -0.49
C HIS A 52 16.79 7.37 -0.76
N ILE A 53 16.01 7.19 0.30
CA ILE A 53 14.58 6.89 0.24
C ILE A 53 13.81 7.98 0.98
N ASP A 54 12.71 8.45 0.40
CA ASP A 54 11.82 9.37 1.09
C ASP A 54 11.23 8.67 2.34
N PRO A 55 11.17 9.33 3.51
CA PRO A 55 10.62 8.73 4.72
C PRO A 55 9.19 8.19 4.57
N LEU A 56 8.35 8.81 3.74
CA LEU A 56 6.95 8.42 3.60
C LEU A 56 6.75 7.00 3.04
N PRO A 57 7.28 6.62 1.87
CA PRO A 57 7.15 5.26 1.37
C PRO A 57 7.78 4.21 2.30
N LEU A 58 8.87 4.54 3.01
CA LEU A 58 9.46 3.63 3.99
C LEU A 58 8.52 3.42 5.19
N ALA A 59 7.94 4.49 5.74
CA ALA A 59 6.95 4.38 6.81
C ALA A 59 5.72 3.59 6.38
N VAL A 60 5.26 3.73 5.12
CA VAL A 60 4.19 2.91 4.55
C VAL A 60 4.56 1.43 4.53
N ILE A 61 5.77 1.08 4.08
CA ILE A 61 6.22 -0.31 4.06
C ILE A 61 6.21 -0.89 5.49
N HIS A 62 6.76 -0.16 6.47
CA HIS A 62 6.73 -0.56 7.88
C HIS A 62 5.31 -0.77 8.39
N SER A 63 4.43 0.23 8.21
CA SER A 63 3.07 0.17 8.74
C SER A 63 2.24 -0.93 8.10
N LEU A 64 2.42 -1.21 6.80
CA LEU A 64 1.72 -2.32 6.15
C LEU A 64 2.13 -3.68 6.74
N PHE A 65 3.42 -3.88 7.04
CA PHE A 65 3.93 -5.14 7.56
C PHE A 65 3.76 -5.31 9.07
N HIS A 66 3.79 -4.23 9.84
CA HIS A 66 3.56 -4.26 11.29
C HIS A 66 2.11 -3.99 11.64
N ASP A 67 1.68 -2.74 11.46
CA ASP A 67 0.42 -2.25 12.01
C ASP A 67 -0.79 -2.87 11.30
N TYR A 68 -0.82 -2.81 9.96
CA TYR A 68 -1.91 -3.36 9.17
C TYR A 68 -2.00 -4.88 9.31
N PHE A 69 -0.87 -5.59 9.30
CA PHE A 69 -0.87 -7.04 9.45
C PHE A 69 -1.48 -7.48 10.80
N ALA A 70 -1.05 -6.84 11.90
CA ALA A 70 -1.59 -7.09 13.24
C ALA A 70 -3.07 -6.68 13.33
N PHE A 71 -3.42 -5.48 12.85
CA PHE A 71 -4.78 -4.99 12.83
C PHE A 71 -5.71 -5.93 12.06
N ALA A 72 -5.29 -6.41 10.88
CA ALA A 72 -6.11 -7.27 10.04
C ALA A 72 -6.40 -8.60 10.73
N HIS A 73 -5.43 -9.15 11.46
CA HIS A 73 -5.63 -10.34 12.28
C HIS A 73 -6.65 -10.08 13.42
N GLN A 74 -6.38 -9.07 14.25
CA GLN A 74 -7.16 -8.77 15.45
C GLN A 74 -8.60 -8.35 15.16
N SER A 75 -8.83 -7.64 14.05
CA SER A 75 -10.16 -7.20 13.62
C SER A 75 -10.94 -8.27 12.86
N GLY A 76 -10.31 -9.40 12.53
CA GLY A 76 -10.88 -10.43 11.66
C GLY A 76 -10.92 -10.06 10.18
N LEU A 77 -10.37 -8.90 9.76
CA LEU A 77 -10.25 -8.52 8.35
C LEU A 77 -9.49 -9.56 7.54
N TYR A 78 -8.49 -10.21 8.15
CA TYR A 78 -7.69 -11.23 7.50
C TYR A 78 -8.58 -12.36 6.96
N ASN A 79 -9.70 -12.71 7.60
CA ASN A 79 -10.63 -13.73 7.08
C ASN A 79 -11.32 -13.28 5.79
N ARG A 80 -11.52 -11.97 5.59
CA ARG A 80 -12.13 -11.38 4.40
C ARG A 80 -11.12 -11.14 3.29
N GLN A 81 -9.87 -10.90 3.66
CA GLN A 81 -8.77 -10.61 2.74
C GLN A 81 -7.64 -11.63 2.83
N ILE A 82 -7.97 -12.92 3.03
CA ILE A 82 -6.99 -13.96 3.39
C ILE A 82 -5.89 -14.10 2.35
N ARG A 83 -6.25 -14.02 1.06
CA ARG A 83 -5.29 -14.11 -0.04
C ARG A 83 -4.32 -12.94 -0.10
N LEU A 84 -4.72 -11.76 0.36
CA LEU A 84 -3.81 -10.62 0.50
C LEU A 84 -2.96 -10.81 1.75
N TRP A 85 -3.60 -11.12 2.88
CA TRP A 85 -2.92 -11.21 4.17
C TRP A 85 -1.81 -12.29 4.17
N GLU A 86 -2.04 -13.44 3.54
CA GLU A 86 -1.02 -14.49 3.33
C GLU A 86 0.17 -14.04 2.47
N MET A 87 0.04 -12.99 1.63
CA MET A 87 1.15 -12.53 0.80
C MET A 87 2.20 -11.79 1.59
N PHE A 88 1.86 -11.20 2.75
CA PHE A 88 2.84 -10.53 3.60
C PHE A 88 3.96 -11.48 4.03
N SER A 89 3.69 -12.75 4.29
CA SER A 89 4.72 -13.73 4.65
C SER A 89 5.59 -14.20 3.48
N ARG A 90 5.24 -13.84 2.23
CA ARG A 90 5.94 -14.28 1.01
C ARG A 90 6.73 -13.17 0.33
N VAL A 91 6.48 -11.92 0.72
CA VAL A 91 7.18 -10.76 0.19
C VAL A 91 8.57 -10.70 0.80
N THR A 92 9.58 -10.49 -0.04
CA THR A 92 10.99 -10.39 0.36
C THR A 92 11.59 -9.01 0.08
N SER A 93 10.92 -8.19 -0.73
CA SER A 93 11.38 -6.83 -1.01
C SER A 93 10.25 -5.91 -1.50
N ALA A 94 10.48 -4.61 -1.45
CA ALA A 94 9.60 -3.59 -1.97
C ALA A 94 10.38 -2.64 -2.89
N GLU A 95 10.00 -2.59 -4.17
CA GLU A 95 10.52 -1.63 -5.14
C GLU A 95 9.74 -0.32 -5.01
N VAL A 96 10.40 0.73 -4.55
CA VAL A 96 9.86 2.09 -4.44
C VAL A 96 10.30 2.88 -5.65
N ARG A 97 9.34 3.42 -6.39
CA ARG A 97 9.56 4.30 -7.54
C ARG A 97 8.83 5.61 -7.36
N GLN A 98 9.55 6.73 -7.42
CA GLN A 98 8.93 8.04 -7.52
C GLN A 98 8.39 8.26 -8.95
N ILE A 99 7.18 8.81 -9.07
CA ILE A 99 6.55 9.05 -10.37
C ILE A 99 7.22 10.27 -11.04
N GLU A 100 7.60 10.09 -12.30
CA GLU A 100 8.00 11.16 -13.20
C GLU A 100 6.81 11.66 -14.02
N ARG A 101 6.80 12.95 -14.34
CA ARG A 101 5.76 13.56 -15.16
C ARG A 101 6.33 14.60 -16.12
N GLY A 102 5.69 14.73 -17.28
CA GLY A 102 6.04 15.69 -18.34
C GLY A 102 6.50 14.99 -19.63
N PHE A 103 6.11 15.55 -20.77
CA PHE A 103 6.45 15.00 -22.10
C PHE A 103 7.79 15.52 -22.63
N PHE A 104 8.11 16.80 -22.38
CA PHE A 104 9.33 17.46 -22.89
C PHE A 104 10.41 17.59 -21.82
N SER A 105 10.03 17.95 -20.59
CA SER A 105 10.87 17.91 -19.39
C SER A 105 10.21 16.97 -18.40
N ARG A 106 10.88 15.87 -18.03
CA ARG A 106 10.39 14.98 -16.97
C ARG A 106 10.83 15.53 -15.62
N TRP A 107 9.87 15.77 -14.73
CA TRP A 107 10.13 16.14 -13.34
C TRP A 107 9.50 15.13 -12.40
N LEU A 108 10.12 14.94 -11.25
CA LEU A 108 9.62 14.05 -10.20
C LEU A 108 8.48 14.73 -9.46
N ILE A 109 7.40 14.00 -9.24
CA ILE A 109 6.29 14.44 -8.39
C ILE A 109 6.34 13.65 -7.08
N PRO A 110 5.82 14.18 -5.96
CA PRO A 110 5.92 13.52 -4.66
C PRO A 110 4.79 12.47 -4.56
N VAL A 111 4.80 11.54 -5.50
CA VAL A 111 3.91 10.39 -5.59
C VAL A 111 4.78 9.19 -5.85
N TYR A 112 4.57 8.13 -5.08
CA TYR A 112 5.39 6.93 -5.10
C TYR A 112 4.53 5.72 -5.42
N GLU A 113 5.10 4.82 -6.21
CA GLU A 113 4.57 3.49 -6.43
C GLU A 113 5.47 2.51 -5.71
N VAL A 114 4.88 1.69 -4.83
CA VAL A 114 5.58 0.64 -4.11
C VAL A 114 5.10 -0.70 -4.62
N VAL A 115 5.99 -1.49 -5.21
CA VAL A 115 5.69 -2.81 -5.75
C VAL A 115 6.41 -3.85 -4.91
N PHE A 116 5.64 -4.63 -4.16
CA PHE A 116 6.18 -5.67 -3.30
C PHE A 116 6.46 -6.93 -4.12
N LYS A 117 7.63 -7.53 -3.92
CA LYS A 117 8.11 -8.70 -4.66
C LYS A 117 8.27 -9.90 -3.77
N THR A 118 7.94 -11.07 -4.29
CA THR A 118 8.33 -12.35 -3.68
C THR A 118 9.70 -12.78 -4.18
N ALA A 119 10.29 -13.80 -3.55
CA ALA A 119 11.57 -14.39 -3.97
C ALA A 119 11.56 -14.86 -5.45
N VAL A 120 10.39 -15.24 -5.98
CA VAL A 120 10.21 -15.67 -7.39
C VAL A 120 9.84 -14.53 -8.34
N GLY A 121 9.94 -13.27 -7.89
CA GLY A 121 9.70 -12.08 -8.72
C GLY A 121 8.22 -11.74 -8.98
N GLN A 122 7.27 -12.43 -8.33
CA GLN A 122 5.84 -12.07 -8.41
C GLN A 122 5.59 -10.74 -7.72
N SER A 123 4.51 -10.04 -8.08
CA SER A 123 4.14 -8.74 -7.50
C SER A 123 2.76 -8.80 -6.85
N PRO A 124 2.60 -9.51 -5.71
CA PRO A 124 1.29 -9.78 -5.13
C PRO A 124 0.66 -8.56 -4.45
N ILE A 125 1.44 -7.54 -4.10
CA ILE A 125 0.96 -6.34 -3.43
C ILE A 125 1.51 -5.12 -4.17
N CYS A 126 0.66 -4.12 -4.39
CA CYS A 126 1.06 -2.83 -4.95
C CYS A 126 0.49 -1.71 -4.08
N ALA A 127 1.24 -0.62 -3.89
CA ALA A 127 0.76 0.56 -3.22
C ALA A 127 0.99 1.83 -4.04
N LEU A 128 0.03 2.74 -3.98
CA LEU A 128 0.15 4.13 -4.42
C LEU A 128 0.23 5.02 -3.19
N VAL A 129 1.31 5.77 -3.05
CA VAL A 129 1.56 6.66 -1.92
C VAL A 129 1.62 8.09 -2.42
N ILE A 130 0.68 8.92 -1.99
CA ILE A 130 0.54 10.31 -2.43
C ILE A 130 0.99 11.24 -1.30
N ASP A 131 2.08 11.98 -1.50
CA ASP A 131 2.51 13.01 -0.56
C ASP A 131 1.60 14.25 -0.70
N GLY A 132 1.19 14.88 0.41
CA GLY A 132 0.41 16.11 0.43
C GLY A 132 1.12 17.30 -0.25
N LYS A 133 2.45 17.25 -0.39
CA LYS A 133 3.23 18.20 -1.21
C LYS A 133 2.76 18.27 -2.67
N VAL A 134 2.07 17.24 -3.17
CA VAL A 134 1.49 17.26 -4.52
C VAL A 134 0.49 18.41 -4.71
N ASN A 135 -0.20 18.83 -3.64
CA ASN A 135 -1.18 19.92 -3.69
C ASN A 135 -0.52 21.30 -3.68
N THR A 136 0.70 21.40 -3.15
CA THR A 136 1.43 22.67 -3.03
C THR A 136 2.41 22.91 -4.18
N MET A 137 2.75 21.89 -4.98
CA MET A 137 3.63 22.06 -6.16
C MET A 137 3.12 23.11 -7.15
N ASP A 138 3.89 24.18 -7.34
CA ASP A 138 3.57 25.24 -8.30
C ASP A 138 3.51 24.75 -9.74
N GLY A 139 2.49 25.23 -10.48
CA GLY A 139 2.21 24.81 -11.85
C GLY A 139 1.69 23.37 -12.01
N PHE A 140 1.50 22.61 -10.92
CA PHE A 140 1.00 21.26 -11.02
C PHE A 140 -0.51 21.23 -11.35
N SER A 141 -0.84 20.77 -12.56
CA SER A 141 -2.19 20.40 -12.97
C SER A 141 -2.20 18.95 -13.43
N TYR A 142 -3.07 18.11 -12.88
CA TYR A 142 -3.23 16.72 -13.32
C TYR A 142 -4.45 16.56 -14.20
N GLY A 143 -4.27 16.10 -15.45
CA GLY A 143 -5.36 15.94 -16.41
C GLY A 143 -6.15 17.23 -16.71
N GLY A 144 -5.51 18.41 -16.67
CA GLY A 144 -6.18 19.70 -16.91
C GLY A 144 -6.97 20.24 -15.71
N LYS A 145 -6.95 19.57 -14.55
CA LYS A 145 -7.60 20.02 -13.31
C LYS A 145 -6.62 20.81 -12.45
N THR A 146 -7.08 21.91 -11.85
CA THR A 146 -6.26 22.82 -11.04
C THR A 146 -6.22 22.40 -9.55
N LYS A 147 -5.30 23.00 -8.79
CA LYS A 147 -5.03 22.75 -7.36
C LYS A 147 -6.26 22.81 -6.44
N ASN A 148 -7.36 23.43 -6.86
CA ASN A 148 -8.52 23.70 -6.01
C ASN A 148 -9.36 22.46 -5.68
N ASP A 149 -9.03 21.29 -6.23
CA ASP A 149 -9.72 20.03 -5.95
C ASP A 149 -8.71 18.87 -5.82
N PRO A 150 -8.04 18.74 -4.65
CA PRO A 150 -7.02 17.70 -4.41
C PRO A 150 -7.59 16.29 -4.56
N GLY A 151 -8.84 16.09 -4.16
CA GLY A 151 -9.53 14.82 -4.30
C GLY A 151 -9.63 14.32 -5.75
N LYS A 152 -9.92 15.22 -6.70
CA LYS A 152 -9.93 14.85 -8.14
C LYS A 152 -8.54 14.47 -8.66
N ILE A 153 -7.48 15.14 -8.21
CA ILE A 153 -6.10 14.81 -8.59
C ILE A 153 -5.79 13.38 -8.13
N TYR A 154 -6.13 13.03 -6.89
CA TYR A 154 -5.84 11.71 -6.33
C TYR A 154 -6.59 10.60 -7.06
N VAL A 155 -7.83 10.85 -7.47
CA VAL A 155 -8.61 9.89 -8.28
C VAL A 155 -7.95 9.63 -9.63
N GLU A 156 -7.42 10.66 -10.31
CA GLU A 156 -6.73 10.44 -11.58
C GLU A 156 -5.39 9.69 -11.39
N LEU A 157 -4.62 10.02 -10.35
CA LEU A 157 -3.42 9.27 -9.98
C LEU A 157 -3.74 7.80 -9.70
N LEU A 158 -4.84 7.53 -8.98
CA LEU A 158 -5.31 6.17 -8.73
C LEU A 158 -5.69 5.46 -10.03
N ARG A 159 -6.37 6.11 -10.97
CA ARG A 159 -6.71 5.49 -12.26
C ARG A 159 -5.47 5.09 -13.05
N ASP A 160 -4.50 5.99 -13.16
CA ASP A 160 -3.23 5.72 -13.86
C ASP A 160 -2.46 4.57 -13.20
N PHE A 161 -2.45 4.54 -11.87
CA PHE A 161 -1.88 3.44 -11.10
C PHE A 161 -2.62 2.11 -11.33
N LEU A 162 -3.95 2.12 -11.30
CA LEU A 162 -4.77 0.93 -11.57
C LEU A 162 -4.53 0.38 -12.98
N LEU A 163 -4.34 1.23 -13.99
CA LEU A 163 -3.96 0.78 -15.34
C LEU A 163 -2.62 0.03 -15.34
N LYS A 164 -1.65 0.42 -14.52
CA LYS A 164 -0.38 -0.30 -14.36
C LYS A 164 -0.59 -1.62 -13.62
N VAL A 165 -1.39 -1.62 -12.55
CA VAL A 165 -1.77 -2.84 -11.81
C VAL A 165 -2.47 -3.84 -12.73
N MET A 166 -3.37 -3.40 -13.61
CA MET A 166 -4.02 -4.25 -14.61
C MET A 166 -3.01 -4.91 -15.55
N LYS A 167 -1.94 -4.21 -15.95
CA LYS A 167 -0.87 -4.79 -16.78
C LYS A 167 -0.08 -5.87 -16.02
N ILE A 168 0.21 -5.63 -14.74
CA ILE A 168 0.85 -6.64 -13.87
C ILE A 168 -0.05 -7.86 -13.73
N GLN A 169 -1.34 -7.63 -13.47
CA GLN A 169 -2.36 -8.67 -13.34
C GLN A 169 -2.52 -9.49 -14.61
N ALA A 170 -2.58 -8.85 -15.78
CA ALA A 170 -2.67 -9.53 -17.07
C ALA A 170 -1.45 -10.43 -17.35
N ARG A 171 -0.25 -9.99 -16.94
CA ARG A 171 1.00 -10.77 -17.11
C ARG A 171 1.07 -11.96 -16.17
N LEU A 172 0.60 -11.83 -14.94
CA LEU A 172 0.77 -12.84 -13.88
C LEU A 172 -0.46 -13.72 -13.66
N GLY A 173 -1.62 -13.35 -14.21
CA GLY A 173 -2.87 -14.11 -14.14
C GLY A 173 -3.28 -14.44 -12.71
N ALA A 174 -3.53 -15.72 -12.43
CA ALA A 174 -3.91 -16.20 -11.10
C ALA A 174 -2.84 -15.92 -10.02
N ASN A 175 -1.58 -15.68 -10.40
CA ASN A 175 -0.48 -15.33 -9.49
C ASN A 175 -0.21 -13.81 -9.43
N GLY A 176 -1.14 -13.01 -9.96
CA GLY A 176 -1.03 -11.56 -9.96
C GLY A 176 -1.35 -10.91 -8.61
N VAL A 177 -1.78 -9.66 -8.68
CA VAL A 177 -1.99 -8.78 -7.53
C VAL A 177 -3.15 -9.30 -6.66
N LYS A 178 -2.91 -9.36 -5.36
CA LYS A 178 -3.88 -9.75 -4.32
C LYS A 178 -4.35 -8.56 -3.51
N GLY A 179 -3.49 -7.56 -3.32
CA GLY A 179 -3.81 -6.35 -2.58
C GLY A 179 -3.28 -5.09 -3.24
N ILE A 180 -4.08 -4.05 -3.11
CA ILE A 180 -3.78 -2.69 -3.51
C ILE A 180 -3.95 -1.80 -2.29
N PHE A 181 -2.93 -1.00 -2.00
CA PHE A 181 -2.98 0.01 -0.95
C PHE A 181 -2.92 1.41 -1.57
N VAL A 182 -3.82 2.29 -1.17
CA VAL A 182 -3.82 3.69 -1.58
C VAL A 182 -3.61 4.52 -0.33
N VAL A 183 -2.50 5.23 -0.25
CA VAL A 183 -2.10 6.01 0.92
C VAL A 183 -2.12 7.49 0.56
N THR A 184 -2.89 8.29 1.29
CA THR A 184 -3.08 9.72 1.03
C THR A 184 -2.96 10.55 2.31
N PRO A 185 -2.66 11.86 2.25
CA PRO A 185 -2.62 12.67 3.47
C PRO A 185 -4.01 12.76 4.10
N ALA A 186 -4.06 12.75 5.43
CA ALA A 186 -5.24 13.13 6.17
C ALA A 186 -5.55 14.63 5.98
N PRO A 187 -6.84 15.05 5.97
CA PRO A 187 -8.02 14.20 6.08
C PRO A 187 -8.33 13.45 4.78
N LEU A 188 -9.04 12.32 4.93
CA LEU A 188 -9.46 11.49 3.80
C LEU A 188 -10.28 12.30 2.79
N GLN A 189 -9.89 12.22 1.51
CA GLN A 189 -10.60 12.88 0.43
C GLN A 189 -11.88 12.12 0.06
N GLU A 190 -13.04 12.75 0.23
CA GLU A 190 -14.35 12.13 -0.02
C GLU A 190 -14.49 11.62 -1.46
N SER A 191 -13.96 12.35 -2.45
CA SER A 191 -14.02 11.94 -3.86
C SER A 191 -13.25 10.65 -4.13
N LEU A 192 -12.16 10.41 -3.39
CA LEU A 192 -11.36 9.20 -3.52
C LEU A 192 -12.08 8.02 -2.88
N LEU A 193 -12.64 8.21 -1.68
CA LEU A 193 -13.48 7.21 -1.02
C LEU A 193 -14.68 6.83 -1.90
N ALA A 194 -15.43 7.82 -2.36
CA ALA A 194 -16.59 7.62 -3.23
C ALA A 194 -16.22 6.91 -4.54
N PHE A 195 -15.04 7.20 -5.10
CA PHE A 195 -14.52 6.48 -6.27
C PHE A 195 -14.25 5.00 -5.94
N ILE A 196 -13.61 4.70 -4.81
CA ILE A 196 -13.29 3.33 -4.40
C ILE A 196 -14.57 2.54 -4.09
N GLU A 197 -15.49 3.10 -3.30
CA GLU A 197 -16.78 2.47 -2.97
C GLU A 197 -17.62 2.17 -4.23
N LYS A 198 -17.67 3.13 -5.16
CA LYS A 198 -18.34 2.93 -6.45
C LYS A 198 -17.65 1.85 -7.29
N SER A 199 -16.31 1.80 -7.25
CA SER A 199 -15.53 0.86 -8.06
C SER A 199 -15.64 -0.57 -7.56
N THR A 200 -15.66 -0.78 -6.24
CA THR A 200 -15.80 -2.10 -5.62
C THR A 200 -17.23 -2.65 -5.72
N ARG A 201 -18.23 -1.77 -5.94
CA ARG A 201 -19.67 -2.12 -5.95
C ARG A 201 -20.14 -2.77 -4.65
N ALA A 202 -19.42 -2.51 -3.55
CA ALA A 202 -19.69 -3.11 -2.25
C ALA A 202 -20.92 -2.46 -1.59
N VAL A 203 -22.07 -3.13 -1.68
CA VAL A 203 -23.35 -2.61 -1.18
C VAL A 203 -23.60 -2.93 0.29
N ASP A 204 -23.07 -4.05 0.78
CA ASP A 204 -23.29 -4.57 2.13
C ASP A 204 -21.99 -4.58 2.97
N PRO A 205 -22.07 -4.69 4.30
CA PRO A 205 -20.88 -4.66 5.17
C PRO A 205 -19.84 -5.74 4.87
N VAL A 206 -20.25 -6.93 4.41
CA VAL A 206 -19.34 -8.03 4.10
C VAL A 206 -18.58 -7.73 2.81
N SER A 207 -19.28 -7.36 1.74
CA SER A 207 -18.63 -6.98 0.48
C SER A 207 -17.75 -5.74 0.63
N ARG A 208 -18.09 -4.82 1.56
CA ARG A 208 -17.22 -3.69 1.90
C ARG A 208 -15.93 -4.18 2.53
N ALA A 209 -15.99 -5.05 3.53
CA ALA A 209 -14.81 -5.63 4.18
C ALA A 209 -13.92 -6.44 3.20
N GLU A 210 -14.53 -7.09 2.20
CA GLU A 210 -13.78 -7.74 1.13
C GLU A 210 -13.13 -6.72 0.18
N SER A 211 -13.76 -5.57 -0.07
CA SER A 211 -13.21 -4.47 -0.87
C SER A 211 -12.56 -4.89 -2.20
N ILE A 212 -13.17 -5.83 -2.92
CA ILE A 212 -12.58 -6.38 -4.14
C ILE A 212 -12.85 -5.46 -5.33
N MET A 213 -11.79 -5.07 -6.04
CA MET A 213 -11.91 -4.41 -7.34
C MET A 213 -12.39 -5.41 -8.40
N PRO A 214 -13.29 -5.01 -9.32
CA PRO A 214 -13.77 -5.89 -10.38
C PRO A 214 -12.65 -6.27 -11.35
N ALA A 215 -12.94 -7.24 -12.22
CA ALA A 215 -12.07 -7.57 -13.34
C ALA A 215 -11.79 -6.30 -14.18
N PRO A 216 -10.56 -6.17 -14.73
CA PRO A 216 -9.51 -7.18 -14.77
C PRO A 216 -8.54 -7.13 -13.59
N VAL A 217 -8.77 -6.28 -12.57
CA VAL A 217 -7.88 -6.16 -11.41
C VAL A 217 -8.07 -7.32 -10.43
N SER A 218 -9.32 -7.61 -10.04
CA SER A 218 -9.68 -8.75 -9.17
C SER A 218 -8.82 -8.88 -7.89
N ALA A 219 -8.54 -7.74 -7.23
CA ALA A 219 -7.70 -7.64 -6.04
C ALA A 219 -8.39 -6.81 -4.95
N HIS A 220 -8.05 -7.06 -3.68
CA HIS A 220 -8.52 -6.25 -2.55
C HIS A 220 -7.93 -4.83 -2.66
N ILE A 221 -8.74 -3.80 -2.43
CA ILE A 221 -8.26 -2.41 -2.32
C ILE A 221 -8.47 -1.88 -0.91
N ASN A 222 -7.42 -1.29 -0.36
CA ASN A 222 -7.40 -0.70 0.97
C ASN A 222 -6.97 0.77 0.85
N LEU A 223 -7.72 1.65 1.51
CA LEU A 223 -7.46 3.09 1.55
C LEU A 223 -6.96 3.45 2.93
N LEU A 224 -5.83 4.13 2.98
CA LEU A 224 -5.20 4.58 4.20
C LEU A 224 -4.95 6.08 4.12
N THR A 225 -5.04 6.73 5.26
CA THR A 225 -4.51 8.07 5.43
C THR A 225 -3.26 8.06 6.28
N TYR A 226 -2.41 9.06 6.09
CA TYR A 226 -1.32 9.33 7.01
C TYR A 226 -1.38 10.75 7.55
N SER A 227 -0.88 10.91 8.76
CA SER A 227 -0.67 12.22 9.37
C SER A 227 0.75 12.33 9.91
N HIS A 228 1.27 13.56 9.93
CA HIS A 228 2.46 13.85 10.70
C HIS A 228 2.01 14.18 12.11
N ALA A 229 2.26 13.30 13.07
CA ALA A 229 1.84 13.49 14.46
C ALA A 229 2.46 14.78 15.06
N SER A 230 3.71 15.10 14.67
CA SER A 230 4.41 16.39 14.81
C SER A 230 5.77 16.34 14.08
N ALA A 231 6.49 17.46 14.00
CA ALA A 231 7.85 17.48 13.42
C ALA A 231 8.80 16.57 14.24
N GLY A 232 9.30 15.51 13.62
CA GLY A 232 10.19 14.54 14.27
C GLY A 232 9.48 13.32 14.88
N GLU A 233 8.15 13.27 14.85
CA GLU A 233 7.38 12.10 15.28
C GLU A 233 7.17 11.11 14.12
N PRO A 234 6.95 9.81 14.43
CA PRO A 234 6.65 8.82 13.41
C PRO A 234 5.40 9.19 12.60
N ILE A 235 5.43 8.83 11.31
CA ILE A 235 4.27 8.99 10.42
C ILE A 235 3.22 7.97 10.86
N GLU A 236 2.06 8.45 11.34
CA GLU A 236 0.94 7.59 11.69
C GLU A 236 0.14 7.27 10.43
N ILE A 237 -0.17 5.98 10.22
CA ILE A 237 -0.94 5.50 9.07
C ILE A 237 -2.16 4.74 9.57
N VAL A 238 -3.33 5.11 9.06
CA VAL A 238 -4.62 4.58 9.52
C VAL A 238 -5.39 4.00 8.35
N LEU A 239 -5.98 2.82 8.53
CA LEU A 239 -6.90 2.23 7.56
C LEU A 239 -8.26 2.94 7.61
N ASP A 240 -8.61 3.63 6.53
CA ASP A 240 -9.90 4.30 6.37
C ASP A 240 -10.94 3.45 5.64
N TYR A 241 -10.48 2.57 4.73
CA TYR A 241 -11.36 1.66 4.00
C TYR A 241 -10.64 0.32 3.75
N PRO A 242 -11.29 -0.83 4.02
CA PRO A 242 -12.68 -0.93 4.45
C PRO A 242 -12.87 -0.58 5.93
N LYS A 243 -13.94 0.15 6.25
CA LYS A 243 -14.30 0.44 7.65
C LYS A 243 -14.84 -0.84 8.29
N ILE A 244 -14.08 -1.37 9.24
CA ILE A 244 -14.57 -2.40 10.14
C ILE A 244 -15.23 -1.67 11.30
N SER A 245 -16.55 -1.73 11.40
CA SER A 245 -17.24 -1.27 12.61
C SER A 245 -16.68 -2.06 13.80
N ARG A 246 -16.01 -1.38 14.74
CA ARG A 246 -15.73 -1.99 16.06
C ARG A 246 -17.09 -2.35 16.64
N ARG A 247 -17.37 -3.65 16.76
CA ARG A 247 -18.49 -4.15 17.56
C ARG A 247 -18.13 -4.06 19.02
#